data_AF-A0A917RL77-F1
#
_entry.id   AF-A0A917RL77-F1
#
_cell.length_a   1.000
_cell.length_b   1.000
_cell.length_c   1.000
_cell.angle_alpha   90.00
_cell.angle_beta   90.00
_cell.angle_gamma   90.00
#
_symmetry.space_group_name_H-M   'P 1'
#
loop_
_entity.id
_entity.type
_entity.pdbx_description
1 polymer ?
#
loop_
_entity_poly.entity_id
_entity_poly.type
_entity_poly.pdbx_seq_one_letter_code
_entity_poly.pdbx_strand_id
1 'polypeptide(L)'
;MTTDFTKTLRKEERAYENGTDRPLGSYLRVLTVYGGAVAGLVALGKLTGARPPRRIAVLDLLLMGVSTHRLSRTITKDPVTSPLRAPFTRYAGVSGPAELREEVRGHGLRHAVGELVTCPFCIAQWVATAYAAGMVWAPGLTRLAGATMSAVAISDWLQLGYATLMQAAEGPPQGDQGDRRDGSGDGERKEER
;
A
#
# COMPACT_ATOMS: atom_id res chain seq x y z
N MET A 1 30.07 -27.55 1.28
CA MET A 1 28.65 -27.75 0.94
C MET A 1 27.87 -26.42 0.93
N THR A 2 28.04 -25.53 1.91
CA THR A 2 27.39 -24.20 1.97
C THR A 2 27.80 -23.20 0.87
N THR A 3 29.05 -23.27 0.42
CA THR A 3 29.59 -22.40 -0.66
C THR A 3 29.02 -22.70 -2.03
N ASP A 4 28.54 -23.93 -2.25
CA ASP A 4 27.98 -24.36 -3.53
C ASP A 4 26.51 -23.95 -3.62
N PHE A 5 25.76 -24.19 -2.55
CA PHE A 5 24.38 -23.75 -2.41
C PHE A 5 24.21 -22.23 -2.55
N THR A 6 25.08 -21.43 -1.90
CA THR A 6 25.03 -19.97 -2.00
C THR A 6 25.38 -19.45 -3.39
N LYS A 7 26.23 -20.15 -4.15
CA LYS A 7 26.52 -19.81 -5.55
C LYS A 7 25.34 -20.13 -6.46
N THR A 8 24.68 -21.28 -6.25
CA THR A 8 23.48 -21.68 -6.98
C THR A 8 22.33 -20.69 -6.76
N LEU A 9 22.07 -20.32 -5.50
CA LEU A 9 21.03 -19.33 -5.15
C LEU A 9 21.28 -17.95 -5.79
N ARG A 10 22.53 -17.46 -5.79
CA ARG A 10 22.86 -16.18 -6.44
C ARG A 10 22.71 -16.24 -7.96
N LYS A 11 22.96 -17.40 -8.57
CA LYS A 11 22.80 -17.60 -10.01
C LYS A 11 21.32 -17.58 -10.40
N GLU A 12 20.48 -18.23 -9.60
CA GLU A 12 19.01 -18.21 -9.76
C GLU A 12 18.44 -16.82 -9.50
N GLU A 13 18.92 -16.12 -8.47
CA GLU A 13 18.52 -14.74 -8.15
C GLU A 13 18.79 -13.81 -9.32
N ARG A 14 20.01 -13.84 -9.87
CA ARG A 14 20.37 -13.04 -11.05
C ARG A 14 19.58 -13.39 -12.31
N ALA A 15 19.25 -14.67 -12.49
CA ALA A 15 18.41 -15.11 -13.61
C ALA A 15 16.97 -14.62 -13.46
N TYR A 16 16.46 -14.54 -12.23
CA TYR A 16 15.11 -14.09 -11.92
C TYR A 16 14.96 -12.56 -11.92
N GLU A 17 15.97 -11.83 -11.46
CA GLU A 17 15.98 -10.36 -11.41
C GLU A 17 15.76 -9.73 -12.79
N ASN A 18 16.24 -10.36 -13.87
CA ASN A 18 16.03 -9.95 -15.28
C ASN A 18 16.15 -8.42 -15.50
N GLY A 19 17.16 -7.79 -14.89
CA GLY A 19 17.41 -6.34 -14.99
C GLY A 19 16.55 -5.45 -14.09
N THR A 20 15.72 -6.02 -13.21
CA THR A 20 14.96 -5.31 -12.18
C THR A 20 15.51 -5.62 -10.79
N ASP A 21 15.70 -4.61 -9.94
CA ASP A 21 16.12 -4.76 -8.53
C ASP A 21 15.02 -5.49 -7.74
N ARG A 22 15.04 -6.84 -7.75
CA ARG A 22 14.10 -7.71 -7.02
C ARG A 22 14.85 -8.52 -5.96
N PRO A 23 14.98 -8.00 -4.73
CA PRO A 23 15.80 -8.63 -3.70
C PRO A 23 15.13 -9.90 -3.13
N LEU A 24 15.26 -11.03 -3.80
CA LEU A 24 14.67 -12.33 -3.43
C LEU A 24 15.02 -12.77 -2.01
N GLY A 25 16.28 -12.58 -1.61
CA GLY A 25 16.73 -12.89 -0.24
C GLY A 25 16.00 -12.09 0.83
N SER A 26 15.53 -10.88 0.51
CA SER A 26 14.78 -10.05 1.44
C SER A 26 13.30 -10.44 1.53
N TYR A 27 12.68 -10.86 0.41
CA TYR A 27 11.32 -11.39 0.41
C TYR A 27 11.23 -12.69 1.19
N LEU A 28 12.24 -13.56 1.08
CA LEU A 28 12.31 -14.77 1.89
C LEU A 28 12.33 -14.44 3.38
N ARG A 29 13.06 -13.39 3.80
CA ARG A 29 13.03 -12.92 5.19
C ARG A 29 11.65 -12.45 5.60
N VAL A 30 10.99 -11.61 4.79
CA VAL A 30 9.62 -11.16 5.07
C VAL A 30 8.67 -12.34 5.23
N LEU A 31 8.77 -13.34 4.36
CA LEU A 31 7.97 -14.57 4.44
C LEU A 31 8.24 -15.34 5.73
N THR A 32 9.51 -15.50 6.13
CA THR A 32 9.87 -16.18 7.39
C THR A 32 9.36 -15.42 8.61
N VAL A 33 9.43 -14.08 8.62
CA VAL A 33 8.91 -13.26 9.72
C VAL A 33 7.39 -13.36 9.79
N TYR A 34 6.70 -13.29 8.65
CA TYR A 34 5.25 -13.45 8.61
C TYR A 34 4.82 -14.85 9.07
N GLY A 35 5.45 -15.91 8.55
CA GLY A 35 5.17 -17.28 8.96
C GLY A 35 5.44 -17.52 10.44
N GLY A 36 6.55 -16.98 10.96
CA GLY A 36 6.88 -17.03 12.39
C GLY A 36 5.87 -16.29 13.26
N ALA A 37 5.41 -15.11 12.83
CA ALA A 37 4.38 -14.36 13.53
C ALA A 37 3.06 -15.13 13.59
N VAL A 38 2.60 -15.69 12.46
CA VAL A 38 1.38 -16.51 12.41
C VAL A 38 1.51 -17.75 13.29
N ALA A 39 2.64 -18.47 13.20
CA ALA A 39 2.90 -19.63 14.05
C ALA A 39 2.92 -19.26 15.54
N GLY A 40 3.53 -18.13 15.89
CA GLY A 40 3.56 -17.59 17.24
C GLY A 40 2.16 -17.25 17.76
N LEU A 41 1.31 -16.60 16.95
CA LEU A 41 -0.08 -16.31 17.28
C LEU A 41 -0.89 -17.60 17.51
N VAL A 42 -0.72 -18.60 16.64
CA VAL A 42 -1.40 -19.90 16.80
C VAL A 42 -0.92 -20.62 18.06
N ALA A 43 0.38 -20.65 18.32
CA ALA A 43 0.96 -21.25 19.51
C ALA A 43 0.45 -20.55 20.78
N LEU A 44 0.47 -19.22 20.81
CA LEU A 44 -0.07 -18.43 21.90
C LEU A 44 -1.55 -18.73 22.12
N GLY A 45 -2.36 -18.79 21.06
CA GLY A 45 -3.78 -19.13 21.15
C GLY A 45 -4.01 -20.51 21.77
N LYS A 46 -3.19 -21.51 21.42
CA LYS A 46 -3.23 -22.84 22.05
C LYS A 46 -2.85 -22.78 23.53
N LEU A 47 -1.80 -22.04 23.88
CA LEU A 47 -1.32 -21.92 25.26
C LEU A 47 -2.28 -21.14 26.16
N THR A 48 -2.93 -20.10 25.66
CA THR A 48 -3.89 -19.29 26.42
C THR A 48 -5.30 -19.89 26.45
N GLY A 49 -5.51 -21.05 25.81
CA GLY A 49 -6.84 -21.67 25.67
C GLY A 49 -7.83 -20.80 24.89
N ALA A 50 -7.33 -19.93 24.00
CA ALA A 50 -8.16 -19.03 23.24
C ALA A 50 -9.10 -19.82 22.32
N ARG A 51 -10.37 -19.43 22.30
CA ARG A 51 -11.41 -20.12 21.54
C ARG A 51 -11.75 -19.27 20.31
N PRO A 52 -11.31 -19.64 19.11
CA PRO A 52 -11.71 -18.92 17.91
C PRO A 52 -13.23 -19.01 17.73
N PRO A 53 -13.85 -18.01 17.07
CA PRO A 53 -15.28 -18.01 16.82
C PRO A 53 -15.68 -19.25 16.02
N ARG A 54 -16.74 -19.96 16.47
CA ARG A 54 -17.24 -21.18 15.81
C ARG A 54 -17.82 -20.93 14.42
N ARG A 55 -18.27 -19.71 14.16
CA ARG A 55 -18.82 -19.25 12.87
C ARG A 55 -18.32 -17.85 12.61
N ILE A 56 -18.01 -17.57 11.36
CA ILE A 56 -17.69 -16.23 10.90
C ILE A 56 -18.95 -15.68 10.23
N ALA A 57 -19.55 -14.66 10.83
CA ALA A 57 -20.73 -14.02 10.24
C ALA A 57 -20.32 -13.23 8.98
N VAL A 58 -21.23 -13.14 8.00
CA VAL A 58 -20.99 -12.36 6.77
C VAL A 58 -20.65 -10.91 7.09
N LEU A 59 -21.33 -10.31 8.06
CA LEU A 59 -21.05 -8.94 8.49
C LEU A 59 -19.65 -8.79 9.10
N ASP A 60 -19.16 -9.81 9.83
CA ASP A 60 -17.79 -9.79 10.38
C ASP A 60 -16.75 -9.83 9.25
N LEU A 61 -17.00 -10.63 8.19
CA LEU A 61 -16.13 -10.64 6.99
C LEU A 61 -16.18 -9.32 6.23
N LEU A 62 -17.35 -8.70 6.09
CA LEU A 62 -17.49 -7.40 5.44
C LEU A 62 -16.75 -6.30 6.22
N LEU A 63 -16.96 -6.22 7.54
CA LEU A 63 -16.25 -5.28 8.39
C LEU A 63 -14.74 -5.50 8.33
N MET A 64 -14.30 -6.75 8.42
CA MET A 64 -12.89 -7.11 8.30
C MET A 64 -12.33 -6.70 6.94
N GLY A 65 -13.05 -6.95 5.84
CA GLY A 65 -12.62 -6.61 4.49
C GLY A 65 -12.51 -5.10 4.26
N VAL A 66 -13.56 -4.34 4.60
CA VAL A 66 -13.60 -2.88 4.43
C VAL A 66 -12.57 -2.21 5.33
N SER A 67 -12.50 -2.60 6.60
CA SER A 67 -11.51 -2.05 7.53
C SER A 67 -10.08 -2.38 7.12
N THR A 68 -9.81 -3.61 6.66
CA THR A 68 -8.50 -4.00 6.15
C THR A 68 -8.12 -3.17 4.93
N HIS A 69 -9.03 -3.02 3.96
CA HIS A 69 -8.80 -2.21 2.78
C HIS A 69 -8.45 -0.76 3.16
N ARG A 70 -9.28 -0.13 4.00
CA ARG A 70 -9.08 1.26 4.41
C ARG A 70 -7.79 1.43 5.20
N LEU A 71 -7.59 0.65 6.26
CA LEU A 71 -6.43 0.81 7.13
C LEU A 71 -5.13 0.56 6.38
N SER A 72 -5.12 -0.40 5.45
CA SER A 72 -3.93 -0.67 4.64
C SER A 72 -3.59 0.49 3.72
N ARG A 73 -4.58 1.13 3.08
CA ARG A 73 -4.34 2.36 2.30
C ARG A 73 -3.91 3.52 3.19
N THR A 74 -4.50 3.69 4.38
CA THR A 74 -4.06 4.73 5.31
C THR A 74 -2.59 4.56 5.69
N ILE A 75 -2.16 3.35 6.04
CA ILE A 75 -0.76 3.08 6.38
C ILE A 75 0.19 3.32 5.19
N THR A 76 -0.23 2.95 3.99
CA THR A 76 0.66 2.90 2.82
C THR A 76 0.64 4.15 1.93
N LYS A 77 -0.40 4.99 2.05
CA LYS A 77 -0.66 6.10 1.12
C LYS A 77 -0.95 7.44 1.79
N ASP A 78 -1.55 7.45 2.98
CA ASP A 78 -2.05 8.68 3.59
C ASP A 78 -0.91 9.60 4.06
N PRO A 79 -0.92 10.90 3.73
CA PRO A 79 0.08 11.86 4.21
C PRO A 79 0.35 11.81 5.71
N VAL A 80 -0.65 11.50 6.54
CA VAL A 80 -0.48 11.44 8.01
C VAL A 80 0.52 10.35 8.44
N THR A 81 0.70 9.32 7.61
CA THR A 81 1.65 8.22 7.87
C THR A 81 3.01 8.44 7.21
N SER A 82 3.23 9.59 6.55
CA SER A 82 4.51 9.94 5.94
C SER A 82 5.71 9.84 6.90
N PRO A 83 5.64 10.24 8.19
CA PRO A 83 6.77 10.08 9.11
C PRO A 83 7.22 8.62 9.28
N LEU A 84 6.30 7.66 9.21
CA LEU A 84 6.59 6.23 9.29
C LEU A 84 7.28 5.72 8.02
N ARG A 85 6.93 6.27 6.85
CA ARG A 85 7.42 5.85 5.53
C ARG A 85 8.68 6.59 5.09
N ALA A 86 8.87 7.82 5.56
CA ALA A 86 9.99 8.69 5.21
C ALA A 86 11.37 8.00 5.29
N PRO A 87 11.69 7.13 6.27
CA PRO A 87 12.97 6.41 6.29
C PRO A 87 13.17 5.46 5.11
N PHE A 88 12.10 4.95 4.51
CA PHE A 88 12.13 3.90 3.49
C PHE A 88 11.75 4.39 2.09
N THR A 89 11.19 5.60 1.97
CA THR A 89 10.66 6.12 0.72
C THR A 89 11.19 7.51 0.36
N ARG A 90 10.95 7.92 -0.89
CA ARG A 90 11.04 9.30 -1.38
C ARG A 90 9.67 9.72 -1.90
N TYR A 91 9.29 10.96 -1.61
CA TYR A 91 8.08 11.55 -2.15
C TYR A 91 8.15 11.65 -3.68
N ALA A 92 7.11 11.18 -4.35
CA ALA A 92 7.01 11.12 -5.81
C ALA A 92 5.67 11.70 -6.33
N GLY A 93 5.05 12.58 -5.54
CA GLY A 93 3.80 13.27 -5.89
C GLY A 93 2.57 12.72 -5.19
N VAL A 94 1.40 13.04 -5.75
CA VAL A 94 0.09 12.55 -5.29
C VAL A 94 -0.40 11.43 -6.22
N SER A 95 -0.96 10.37 -5.66
CA SER A 95 -1.55 9.26 -6.43
C SER A 95 -3.08 9.23 -6.41
N GLY A 96 -3.70 10.14 -5.65
CA GLY A 96 -5.15 10.27 -5.55
C GLY A 96 -5.55 11.30 -4.48
N PRO A 97 -6.85 11.53 -4.29
CA PRO A 97 -7.34 12.38 -3.21
C PRO A 97 -6.82 11.89 -1.86
N ALA A 98 -6.11 12.75 -1.14
CA ALA A 98 -5.45 12.43 0.14
C ALA A 98 -4.49 11.21 0.08
N GLU A 99 -3.91 10.90 -1.07
CA GLU A 99 -2.95 9.80 -1.21
C GLU A 99 -1.64 10.24 -1.86
N LEU A 100 -0.53 9.78 -1.26
CA LEU A 100 0.81 10.03 -1.76
C LEU A 100 1.31 8.90 -2.65
N ARG A 101 1.98 9.30 -3.74
CA ARG A 101 2.87 8.44 -4.50
C ARG A 101 4.25 8.54 -3.89
N GLU A 102 4.81 7.40 -3.52
CA GLU A 102 6.14 7.31 -2.95
C GLU A 102 6.93 6.20 -3.62
N GLU A 103 8.21 6.44 -3.81
CA GLU A 103 9.15 5.47 -4.39
C GLU A 103 10.07 4.93 -3.29
N VAL A 104 10.26 3.61 -3.30
CA VAL A 104 11.12 2.94 -2.32
C VAL A 104 12.58 3.37 -2.52
N ARG A 105 13.31 3.57 -1.42
CA ARG A 105 14.73 3.93 -1.45
C ARG A 105 15.60 2.96 -0.64
N GLY A 106 16.86 2.90 -1.04
CA GLY A 106 17.87 2.06 -0.41
C GLY A 106 17.89 0.65 -0.97
N HIS A 107 18.68 -0.23 -0.35
CA HIS A 107 18.94 -1.58 -0.82
C HIS A 107 18.71 -2.62 0.29
N GLY A 108 18.59 -3.89 -0.07
CA GLY A 108 18.46 -4.99 0.87
C GLY A 108 17.23 -4.87 1.77
N LEU A 109 17.43 -4.97 3.10
CA LEU A 109 16.30 -4.98 4.05
C LEU A 109 15.51 -3.66 4.04
N ARG A 110 16.18 -2.52 3.84
CA ARG A 110 15.51 -1.22 3.77
C ARG A 110 14.57 -1.13 2.56
N HIS A 111 15.00 -1.68 1.43
CA HIS A 111 14.17 -1.78 0.23
C HIS A 111 12.95 -2.67 0.48
N ALA A 112 13.16 -3.86 1.03
CA ALA A 112 12.08 -4.81 1.31
C ALA A 112 11.03 -4.26 2.28
N VAL A 113 11.48 -3.58 3.34
CA VAL A 113 10.57 -2.90 4.28
C VAL A 113 9.84 -1.77 3.57
N GLY A 114 10.53 -0.99 2.74
CA GLY A 114 9.93 0.05 1.92
C GLY A 114 8.83 -0.47 1.02
N GLU A 115 9.06 -1.57 0.30
CA GLU A 115 8.04 -2.22 -0.53
C GLU A 115 6.87 -2.73 0.31
N LEU A 116 7.14 -3.29 1.49
CA LEU A 116 6.09 -3.74 2.40
C LEU A 116 5.20 -2.56 2.83
N VAL A 117 5.78 -1.46 3.31
CA VAL A 117 5.05 -0.30 3.86
C VAL A 117 4.51 0.67 2.81
N THR A 118 4.81 0.46 1.53
CA THR A 118 4.21 1.21 0.41
C THR A 118 3.21 0.41 -0.40
N CYS A 119 3.21 -0.92 -0.24
CA CYS A 119 2.28 -1.81 -0.92
C CYS A 119 1.02 -2.05 -0.08
N PRO A 120 -0.15 -1.53 -0.47
CA PRO A 120 -1.40 -1.72 0.28
C PRO A 120 -1.80 -3.18 0.39
N PHE A 121 -1.48 -4.01 -0.61
CA PHE A 121 -1.78 -5.45 -0.58
C PHE A 121 -0.91 -6.19 0.43
N CYS A 122 0.37 -5.82 0.55
CA CYS A 122 1.27 -6.41 1.51
C CYS A 122 0.84 -6.06 2.95
N ILE A 123 0.55 -4.78 3.23
CA ILE A 123 0.03 -4.37 4.54
C ILE A 123 -1.34 -4.99 4.83
N ALA A 124 -2.20 -5.18 3.82
CA ALA A 124 -3.49 -5.84 4.01
C ALA A 124 -3.36 -7.24 4.62
N GLN A 125 -2.33 -8.00 4.23
CA GLN A 125 -2.06 -9.30 4.84
C GLN A 125 -1.78 -9.17 6.35
N TRP A 126 -0.95 -8.20 6.76
CA TRP A 126 -0.61 -7.97 8.16
C TRP A 126 -1.82 -7.45 8.96
N VAL A 127 -2.56 -6.51 8.40
CA VAL A 127 -3.76 -5.93 9.02
C VAL A 127 -4.84 -6.99 9.20
N ALA A 128 -5.13 -7.79 8.18
CA ALA A 128 -6.10 -8.88 8.27
C ALA A 128 -5.70 -9.91 9.33
N THR A 129 -4.41 -10.26 9.40
CA THR A 129 -3.89 -11.21 10.41
C THR A 129 -4.05 -10.64 11.82
N ALA A 130 -3.73 -9.35 12.02
CA ALA A 130 -3.92 -8.66 13.29
C ALA A 130 -5.41 -8.53 13.67
N TYR A 131 -6.29 -8.32 12.69
CA TYR A 131 -7.73 -8.28 12.91
C TYR A 131 -8.27 -9.65 13.32
N ALA A 132 -7.86 -10.73 12.65
CA ALA A 132 -8.23 -12.10 12.99
C ALA A 132 -7.75 -12.47 14.41
N ALA A 133 -6.51 -12.12 14.73
CA ALA A 133 -5.95 -12.20 16.08
C ALA A 133 -6.84 -11.45 17.10
N GLY A 134 -7.13 -10.18 16.85
CA GLY A 134 -7.99 -9.37 17.72
C GLY A 134 -9.37 -9.97 17.94
N MET A 135 -9.98 -10.56 16.91
CA MET A 135 -11.27 -11.25 17.03
C MET A 135 -11.22 -12.49 17.94
N VAL A 136 -10.04 -13.08 18.16
CA VAL A 136 -9.84 -14.21 19.07
C VAL A 136 -9.62 -13.73 20.51
N TRP A 137 -8.81 -12.71 20.73
CA TRP A 137 -8.40 -12.28 22.08
C TRP A 137 -9.22 -11.12 22.66
N ALA A 138 -9.75 -10.22 21.81
CA ALA A 138 -10.46 -9.01 22.22
C ALA A 138 -11.61 -8.65 21.24
N PRO A 139 -12.58 -9.54 21.02
CA PRO A 139 -13.58 -9.41 19.94
C PRO A 139 -14.40 -8.12 19.99
N GLY A 140 -14.75 -7.62 21.18
CA GLY A 140 -15.50 -6.37 21.32
C GLY A 140 -14.73 -5.15 20.80
N LEU A 141 -13.46 -5.02 21.19
CA LEU A 141 -12.60 -3.93 20.74
C LEU A 141 -12.29 -4.03 19.25
N THR A 142 -12.04 -5.24 18.74
CA THR A 142 -11.74 -5.44 17.32
C THR A 142 -12.95 -5.19 16.43
N ARG A 143 -14.16 -5.57 16.86
CA ARG A 143 -15.41 -5.21 16.18
C ARG A 143 -15.60 -3.70 16.14
N LEU A 144 -15.39 -3.01 17.26
CA LEU A 144 -15.48 -1.56 17.32
C LEU A 144 -14.48 -0.90 16.38
N ALA A 145 -13.20 -1.29 16.42
CA ALA A 145 -12.18 -0.76 15.52
C ALA A 145 -12.52 -0.99 14.04
N GLY A 146 -13.00 -2.19 13.70
CA GLY A 146 -13.45 -2.51 12.33
C GLY A 146 -14.64 -1.68 11.89
N ALA A 147 -15.63 -1.49 12.77
CA ALA A 147 -16.78 -0.64 12.51
C ALA A 147 -16.38 0.83 12.31
N THR A 148 -15.50 1.36 13.17
CA THR A 148 -14.97 2.73 13.03
C THR A 148 -14.25 2.90 11.70
N MET A 149 -13.30 2.02 11.36
CA MET A 149 -12.57 2.11 10.08
C MET A 149 -13.50 1.97 8.87
N SER A 150 -14.54 1.13 8.97
CA SER A 150 -15.54 0.99 7.91
C SER A 150 -16.39 2.24 7.75
N ALA A 151 -16.78 2.89 8.86
CA ALA A 151 -17.49 4.16 8.82
C ALA A 151 -16.65 5.27 8.15
N VAL A 152 -15.34 5.34 8.45
CA VAL A 152 -14.44 6.28 7.77
C VAL A 152 -14.36 5.96 6.27
N ALA A 153 -14.24 4.68 5.89
CA ALA A 153 -14.25 4.28 4.48
C ALA A 153 -15.52 4.74 3.75
N ILE A 154 -16.69 4.55 4.37
CA ILE A 154 -17.97 5.02 3.82
C ILE A 154 -17.99 6.55 3.71
N SER A 155 -17.47 7.26 4.71
CA SER A 155 -17.39 8.72 4.71
C SER A 155 -16.55 9.27 3.55
N ASP A 156 -15.37 8.69 3.29
CA ASP A 156 -14.54 9.10 2.16
C ASP A 156 -15.24 8.84 0.82
N TRP A 157 -15.93 7.71 0.67
CA TRP A 157 -16.71 7.42 -0.53
C TRP A 157 -17.84 8.43 -0.75
N LEU A 158 -18.51 8.85 0.33
CA LEU A 158 -19.53 9.90 0.27
C LEU A 158 -18.93 11.25 -0.14
N GLN A 159 -17.75 11.61 0.39
CA GLN A 159 -17.05 12.85 0.02
C GLN A 159 -16.65 12.85 -1.46
N LEU A 160 -16.11 11.73 -1.97
CA LEU A 160 -15.78 11.58 -3.39
C LEU A 160 -17.04 11.64 -4.25
N GLY A 161 -18.12 10.97 -3.85
CA GLY A 161 -19.41 11.04 -4.52
C GLY A 161 -19.95 12.47 -4.58
N TYR A 162 -19.93 13.20 -3.47
CA TYR A 162 -20.36 14.60 -3.42
C TYR A 162 -19.53 15.48 -4.36
N ALA A 163 -18.20 15.33 -4.35
CA ALA A 163 -17.31 16.06 -5.26
C ALA A 163 -17.64 15.77 -6.75
N THR A 164 -17.94 14.52 -7.11
CA THR A 164 -18.35 14.17 -8.48
C THR A 164 -19.69 14.77 -8.88
N LEU A 165 -20.65 14.86 -7.95
CA LEU A 165 -21.95 15.47 -8.20
C LEU A 165 -21.84 16.99 -8.39
N MET A 166 -20.97 17.65 -7.64
CA MET A 166 -20.71 19.09 -7.80
C MET A 166 -20.11 19.41 -9.17
N GLN A 167 -19.07 18.66 -9.59
CA GLN A 167 -18.45 18.82 -10.91
C GLN A 167 -19.45 18.59 -12.06
N ALA A 168 -20.39 17.65 -11.89
CA ALA A 168 -21.44 17.42 -12.88
C ALA A 168 -22.47 18.56 -12.95
N ALA A 169 -22.74 19.24 -11.82
CA ALA A 169 -23.67 20.35 -11.74
C ALA A 169 -23.09 21.67 -12.26
N GLU A 170 -21.78 21.90 -12.09
CA GLU A 170 -21.06 23.11 -12.50
C GLU A 170 -20.72 23.11 -14.01
N GLY A 171 -20.84 21.96 -14.69
CA GLY A 171 -20.47 21.78 -16.09
C GLY A 171 -18.95 21.64 -16.28
N PRO A 172 -18.49 21.16 -17.46
CA PRO A 172 -17.07 20.91 -17.68
C PRO A 172 -16.27 22.20 -17.53
N PRO A 173 -15.08 22.16 -16.87
CA PRO A 173 -14.20 23.32 -16.80
C PRO A 173 -13.91 23.79 -18.23
N GLN A 174 -14.10 25.08 -18.49
CA GLN A 174 -13.64 25.70 -19.74
C GLN A 174 -12.14 25.45 -19.83
N GLY A 175 -11.76 24.58 -20.76
CA GLY A 175 -10.38 24.18 -20.95
C GLY A 175 -9.50 25.40 -21.06
N ASP A 176 -8.48 25.45 -20.22
CA ASP A 176 -7.31 26.30 -20.39
C ASP A 176 -6.82 26.07 -21.82
N GLN A 177 -7.18 27.01 -22.69
CA GLN A 177 -6.82 27.01 -24.09
C GLN A 177 -5.35 27.36 -24.10
N GLY A 178 -4.54 26.31 -24.02
CA GLY A 178 -3.10 26.40 -23.93
C GLY A 178 -2.57 27.49 -24.84
N ASP A 179 -1.77 28.37 -24.24
CA ASP A 179 -0.42 28.68 -24.68
C ASP A 179 -0.15 28.26 -26.14
N ARG A 180 -0.87 28.92 -27.04
CA ARG A 180 -0.77 28.69 -28.47
C ARG A 180 0.41 29.54 -28.90
N ARG A 181 1.59 28.91 -28.84
CA ARG A 181 2.79 29.26 -29.61
C ARG A 181 2.52 30.35 -30.64
N ASP A 182 2.88 31.58 -30.33
CA ASP A 182 3.27 32.53 -31.37
C ASP A 182 4.80 32.53 -31.42
N GLY A 183 5.31 31.40 -31.92
CA GLY A 183 6.68 31.22 -32.37
C GLY A 183 6.61 30.88 -33.84
N SER A 184 6.12 31.82 -34.64
CA SER A 184 6.10 31.74 -36.10
C SER A 184 7.19 32.65 -36.68
N GLY A 185 8.23 32.04 -37.25
CA GLY A 185 8.96 32.62 -38.39
C GLY A 185 10.40 33.02 -38.15
N ASP A 186 11.29 32.03 -38.08
CA ASP A 186 12.65 32.15 -38.60
C ASP A 186 12.61 32.40 -40.13
N GLY A 187 13.59 33.16 -40.66
CA GLY A 187 14.11 32.92 -42.01
C GLY A 187 13.87 33.98 -43.10
N GLU A 188 14.94 34.70 -43.42
CA GLU A 188 15.37 35.10 -44.78
C GLU A 188 14.57 36.13 -45.59
N ARG A 189 15.13 37.35 -45.70
CA ARG A 189 15.58 37.88 -47.01
C ARG A 189 16.66 38.96 -46.84
N LYS A 190 17.90 38.55 -47.06
CA LYS A 190 18.99 39.41 -47.55
C LYS A 190 18.67 39.78 -49.01
N GLU A 191 19.19 40.93 -49.45
CA GLU A 191 19.41 41.31 -50.88
C GLU A 191 18.27 42.08 -51.58
N GLU A 192 18.34 43.42 -51.54
CA GLU A 192 18.40 44.31 -52.73
C GLU A 192 18.42 45.81 -52.35
N ARG A 193 19.38 46.53 -52.95
CA ARG A 193 19.59 48.00 -53.09
C ARG A 193 20.28 48.81 -51.99
#